data_AF-A0A7W4GJ38-F1
#
_entry.id   AF-A0A7W4GJ38-F1
#
_cell.length_a   1.000
_cell.length_b   1.000
_cell.length_c   1.000
_cell.angle_alpha   90.00
_cell.angle_beta   90.00
_cell.angle_gamma   90.00
#
_symmetry.space_group_name_H-M   'P 1'
#
loop_
_entity.id
_entity.type
_entity.pdbx_description
1 polymer ?
#
loop_
_entity_poly.entity_id
_entity_poly.type
_entity_poly.pdbx_seq_one_letter_code
_entity_poly.pdbx_strand_id
1 'polypeptide(L)'
;MSNNIIDELPPVLPLFDAAEYVLQGNASVNQYITRISIDKVADAGLIIEHCADWLFEQKQSENNYKAYRSELTTYLHWCFDVVALSPIAVTRKDIAKYIDYCQSPPQALIGYFNVAQFKLDKATGERSPNPQWRPFIGKKYLGKCLPYQLSDNALKTKIAILSSFYGYLISEEYTERNPAQ
;
A
#
# COMPACT_ATOMS: atom_id res chain seq x y z
N MET A 1 -1.67 -29.68 -22.90
CA MET A 1 -1.60 -28.26 -23.32
C MET A 1 -1.38 -27.45 -22.06
N SER A 2 -0.13 -27.06 -21.85
CA SER A 2 0.36 -26.29 -20.71
C SER A 2 -0.17 -24.85 -20.82
N ASN A 3 -1.19 -24.52 -20.04
CA ASN A 3 -1.51 -23.13 -19.76
C ASN A 3 -0.37 -22.59 -18.88
N ASN A 4 0.62 -21.96 -19.51
CA ASN A 4 1.50 -21.02 -18.82
C ASN A 4 0.62 -19.86 -18.33
N ILE A 5 0.02 -20.03 -17.15
CA ILE A 5 -0.41 -18.89 -16.35
C ILE A 5 0.90 -18.25 -15.90
N ILE A 6 1.42 -17.32 -16.70
CA ILE A 6 2.30 -16.30 -16.12
C ILE A 6 1.38 -15.63 -15.11
N ASP A 7 1.62 -15.86 -13.82
CA ASP A 7 0.86 -15.20 -12.77
C ASP A 7 1.08 -13.69 -12.94
N GLU A 8 0.16 -13.03 -13.64
CA GLU A 8 0.23 -11.60 -13.91
C GLU A 8 0.24 -10.85 -12.58
N LEU A 9 1.27 -10.05 -12.33
CA LEU A 9 1.29 -9.19 -11.15
C LEU A 9 0.09 -8.22 -11.18
N PRO A 10 -0.48 -7.84 -10.03
CA PRO A 10 -1.50 -6.80 -9.99
C PRO A 10 -0.96 -5.47 -10.52
N PRO A 11 -1.84 -4.56 -10.99
CA PRO A 11 -1.43 -3.25 -11.49
C PRO A 11 -0.78 -2.37 -10.42
N VAL A 12 -1.00 -2.69 -9.14
CA VAL A 12 -0.27 -2.17 -7.99
C VAL A 12 0.17 -3.35 -7.14
N LEU A 13 1.46 -3.41 -6.84
CA LEU A 13 1.98 -4.47 -5.99
C LEU A 13 1.55 -4.20 -4.53
N PRO A 14 0.92 -5.17 -3.85
CA PRO A 14 0.81 -5.12 -2.40
C PRO A 14 2.21 -5.20 -1.79
N LEU A 15 2.48 -4.43 -0.74
CA LEU A 15 3.83 -4.29 -0.19
C LEU A 15 4.07 -5.07 1.11
N PHE A 16 3.02 -5.30 1.89
CA PHE A 16 3.13 -5.94 3.20
C PHE A 16 2.11 -7.06 3.31
N ASP A 17 2.52 -8.23 3.80
CA ASP A 17 1.65 -9.41 3.89
C ASP A 17 0.77 -9.39 5.16
N ALA A 18 0.17 -10.51 5.55
CA ALA A 18 -0.53 -10.65 6.83
C ALA A 18 0.44 -10.49 8.02
N ALA A 19 -0.10 -10.18 9.20
CA ALA A 19 0.69 -9.81 10.37
C ALA A 19 1.73 -10.87 10.80
N GLU A 20 1.42 -12.15 10.58
CA GLU A 20 2.30 -13.28 10.84
C GLU A 20 3.51 -13.38 9.88
N TYR A 21 3.43 -12.74 8.71
CA TYR A 21 4.43 -12.78 7.64
C TYR A 21 5.09 -11.42 7.38
N VAL A 22 4.67 -10.35 8.05
CA VAL A 22 5.09 -8.97 7.71
C VAL A 22 6.60 -8.76 7.72
N LEU A 23 7.32 -9.39 8.66
CA LEU A 23 8.78 -9.31 8.75
C LEU A 23 9.53 -10.32 7.86
N GLN A 24 8.83 -11.31 7.29
CA GLN A 24 9.46 -12.33 6.43
C GLN A 24 9.74 -11.78 5.02
N GLY A 25 9.04 -10.70 4.64
CA GLY A 25 9.11 -10.12 3.31
C GLY A 25 8.47 -11.02 2.24
N ASN A 26 8.55 -10.57 0.98
CA ASN A 26 8.03 -11.31 -0.15
C ASN A 26 8.97 -11.14 -1.35
N ALA A 27 9.35 -12.24 -2.03
CA ALA A 27 10.35 -12.18 -3.10
C ALA A 27 9.97 -11.21 -4.24
N SER A 28 8.69 -11.19 -4.64
CA SER A 28 8.21 -10.26 -5.69
C SER A 28 8.27 -8.81 -5.22
N VAL A 29 7.92 -8.56 -3.95
CA VAL A 29 8.00 -7.22 -3.35
C VAL A 29 9.45 -6.78 -3.22
N ASN A 30 10.34 -7.63 -2.73
CA ASN A 30 11.76 -7.31 -2.56
C ASN A 30 12.40 -6.92 -3.90
N GLN A 31 12.16 -7.70 -4.96
CA GLN A 31 12.63 -7.38 -6.31
C GLN A 31 12.09 -6.03 -6.81
N TYR A 32 10.80 -5.76 -6.59
CA TYR A 32 10.19 -4.48 -6.94
C TYR A 32 10.84 -3.32 -6.17
N ILE A 33 11.00 -3.45 -4.85
CA ILE A 33 11.60 -2.40 -4.00
C ILE A 33 13.06 -2.17 -4.35
N THR A 34 13.85 -3.21 -4.62
CA THR A 34 15.23 -3.05 -5.11
C THR A 34 15.26 -2.20 -6.38
N ARG A 35 14.36 -2.46 -7.34
CA ARG A 35 14.28 -1.64 -8.56
C ARG A 35 13.89 -0.20 -8.25
N ILE A 36 12.90 0.03 -7.40
CA ILE A 36 12.50 1.39 -7.00
C ILE A 36 13.67 2.14 -6.34
N SER A 37 14.42 1.48 -5.47
CA SER A 37 15.60 2.06 -4.81
C SER A 37 16.70 2.46 -5.77
N ILE A 38 16.90 1.71 -6.85
CA ILE A 38 17.92 2.03 -7.85
C ILE A 38 17.44 3.15 -8.79
N ASP A 39 16.18 3.08 -9.24
CA ASP A 39 15.72 3.87 -10.39
C ASP A 39 14.99 5.17 -10.02
N LYS A 40 14.34 5.22 -8.85
CA LYS A 40 13.37 6.29 -8.53
C LYS A 40 13.55 6.92 -7.16
N VAL A 41 13.56 6.11 -6.10
CA VAL A 41 13.46 6.57 -4.71
C VAL A 41 14.50 5.83 -3.88
N ALA A 42 15.68 6.42 -3.72
CA ALA A 42 16.87 5.79 -3.15
C ALA A 42 16.62 5.09 -1.80
N ASP A 43 15.81 5.69 -0.95
CA ASP A 43 15.48 5.25 0.40
C ASP A 43 14.26 4.32 0.49
N ALA A 44 13.69 3.87 -0.64
CA ALA A 44 12.49 3.03 -0.65
C ALA A 44 12.65 1.73 0.17
N GLY A 45 13.81 1.08 0.12
CA GLY A 45 14.11 -0.09 0.96
C GLY A 45 13.98 0.21 2.46
N LEU A 46 14.59 1.29 2.93
CA LEU A 46 14.57 1.67 4.34
C LEU A 46 13.17 2.11 4.81
N ILE A 47 12.43 2.81 3.95
CA ILE A 47 11.02 3.11 4.18
C ILE A 47 10.19 1.84 4.38
N ILE A 48 10.42 0.81 3.56
CA ILE A 48 9.70 -0.47 3.65
C ILE A 48 10.02 -1.19 4.96
N GLU A 49 11.28 -1.16 5.41
CA GLU A 49 11.69 -1.70 6.71
C GLU A 49 10.96 -1.00 7.86
N HIS A 50 10.99 0.34 7.90
CA HIS A 50 10.24 1.14 8.89
C HIS A 50 8.74 0.83 8.88
N CYS A 51 8.12 0.71 7.70
CA CYS A 51 6.72 0.33 7.61
C CYS A 51 6.45 -1.08 8.13
N ALA A 52 7.33 -2.05 7.85
CA ALA A 52 7.16 -3.43 8.30
C ALA A 52 7.28 -3.54 9.82
N ASP A 53 8.25 -2.84 10.42
CA ASP A 53 8.45 -2.77 11.88
C ASP A 53 7.25 -2.11 12.56
N TRP A 54 6.81 -0.96 12.06
CA TRP A 54 5.63 -0.29 12.61
C TRP A 54 4.37 -1.14 12.49
N LEU A 55 4.15 -1.81 11.35
CA LEU A 55 3.02 -2.73 11.18
C LEU A 55 3.10 -3.92 12.14
N PHE A 56 4.30 -4.44 12.42
CA PHE A 56 4.50 -5.54 13.36
C PHE A 56 4.08 -5.17 14.79
N GLU A 57 4.32 -3.94 15.23
CA GLU A 57 3.83 -3.43 16.52
C GLU A 57 2.30 -3.47 16.62
N GLN A 58 1.61 -3.31 15.49
CA GLN A 58 0.14 -3.29 15.42
C GLN A 58 -0.48 -4.68 15.27
N LYS A 59 0.31 -5.76 15.23
CA LYS A 59 -0.16 -7.13 14.95
C LYS A 59 -1.25 -7.64 15.90
N GLN A 60 -1.31 -7.12 17.13
CA GLN A 60 -2.30 -7.50 18.13
C GLN A 60 -3.68 -6.85 17.89
N SER A 61 -3.73 -5.78 17.10
CA SER A 61 -4.97 -5.11 16.70
C SER A 61 -5.23 -5.38 15.22
N GLU A 62 -5.94 -6.47 14.92
CA GLU A 62 -6.20 -6.92 13.55
C GLU A 62 -6.84 -5.82 12.67
N ASN A 63 -7.76 -5.03 13.25
CA ASN A 63 -8.40 -3.93 12.54
C ASN A 63 -7.42 -2.79 12.21
N ASN A 64 -6.57 -2.40 13.16
CA ASN A 64 -5.55 -1.38 12.91
C ASN A 64 -4.54 -1.88 11.89
N TYR A 65 -4.05 -3.11 12.05
CA TYR A 65 -3.11 -3.73 11.12
C TYR A 65 -3.64 -3.69 9.68
N LYS A 66 -4.88 -4.16 9.46
CA LYS A 66 -5.50 -4.16 8.12
C LYS A 66 -5.63 -2.75 7.54
N ALA A 67 -6.09 -1.79 8.35
CA ALA A 67 -6.26 -0.41 7.91
C ALA A 67 -4.92 0.25 7.56
N TYR A 68 -3.94 0.15 8.46
CA TYR A 68 -2.61 0.76 8.28
C TYR A 68 -1.89 0.14 7.10
N ARG A 69 -1.92 -1.19 7.00
CA ARG A 69 -1.32 -1.92 5.88
C ARG A 69 -1.89 -1.49 4.54
N SER A 70 -3.21 -1.37 4.45
CA SER A 70 -3.88 -0.95 3.21
C SER A 70 -3.53 0.49 2.85
N GLU A 71 -3.46 1.38 3.84
CA GLU A 71 -3.14 2.78 3.60
C GLU A 71 -1.68 2.97 3.21
N LEU A 72 -0.73 2.38 3.93
CA LEU A 72 0.69 2.43 3.60
C LEU A 72 0.95 1.89 2.19
N THR A 73 0.30 0.78 1.81
CA THR A 73 0.43 0.23 0.45
C THR A 73 -0.04 1.26 -0.60
N THR A 74 -1.18 1.91 -0.37
CA THR A 74 -1.74 2.90 -1.30
C THR A 74 -0.85 4.14 -1.40
N TYR A 75 -0.39 4.63 -0.25
CA TYR A 75 0.44 5.82 -0.13
C TYR A 75 1.83 5.62 -0.72
N LEU A 76 2.50 4.51 -0.40
CA LEU A 76 3.82 4.19 -0.95
C LEU A 76 3.78 3.93 -2.44
N HIS A 77 2.72 3.31 -2.96
CA HIS A 77 2.56 3.22 -4.42
C HIS A 77 2.47 4.61 -5.07
N TRP A 78 1.73 5.55 -4.46
CA TRP A 78 1.70 6.93 -4.97
C TRP A 78 3.09 7.57 -4.92
N CYS A 79 3.80 7.48 -3.78
CA CYS A 79 5.16 7.99 -3.63
C CYS A 79 6.13 7.38 -4.65
N PHE A 80 6.19 6.04 -4.75
CA PHE A 80 7.20 5.34 -5.53
C PHE A 80 6.92 5.30 -7.03
N ASP A 81 5.67 5.07 -7.43
CA ASP A 81 5.32 4.86 -8.84
C ASP A 81 4.72 6.07 -9.51
N VAL A 82 3.88 6.83 -8.79
CA VAL A 82 3.11 7.93 -9.39
C VAL A 82 3.94 9.21 -9.41
N VAL A 83 4.55 9.58 -8.29
CA VAL A 83 5.31 10.83 -8.17
C VAL A 83 6.82 10.65 -8.08
N ALA A 84 7.32 9.42 -7.91
CA ALA A 84 8.73 9.10 -7.73
C ALA A 84 9.41 9.99 -6.68
N LEU A 85 8.78 10.12 -5.51
CA LEU A 85 9.19 10.97 -4.41
C LEU A 85 9.36 10.14 -3.15
N SER A 86 10.46 10.35 -2.43
CA SER A 86 10.64 9.77 -1.09
C SER A 86 9.52 10.26 -0.15
N PRO A 87 8.91 9.37 0.64
CA PRO A 87 7.96 9.77 1.69
C PRO A 87 8.52 10.83 2.65
N ILE A 88 9.82 10.83 2.98
CA ILE A 88 10.39 11.87 3.86
C ILE A 88 10.57 13.22 3.17
N ALA A 89 10.49 13.27 1.84
CA ALA A 89 10.52 14.50 1.05
C ALA A 89 9.10 15.07 0.75
N VAL A 90 8.04 14.36 1.13
CA VAL A 90 6.66 14.79 0.90
C VAL A 90 6.33 16.04 1.72
N THR A 91 5.77 17.04 1.06
CA THR A 91 5.30 18.28 1.71
C THR A 91 3.80 18.28 1.97
N ARG A 92 3.29 19.24 2.75
CA ARG A 92 1.85 19.46 2.93
C ARG A 92 1.12 19.68 1.59
N LYS A 93 1.77 20.34 0.62
CA LYS A 93 1.20 20.53 -0.73
C LYS A 93 1.10 19.21 -1.49
N ASP A 94 2.05 18.30 -1.28
CA ASP A 94 2.05 16.99 -1.90
C ASP A 94 1.00 16.06 -1.26
N ILE A 95 0.73 16.19 0.04
CA ILE A 95 -0.41 15.52 0.68
C ILE A 95 -1.74 15.93 0.03
N ALA A 96 -1.92 17.20 -0.35
CA ALA A 96 -3.12 17.60 -1.09
C ALA A 96 -3.26 16.86 -2.43
N LYS A 97 -2.14 16.67 -3.16
CA LYS A 97 -2.13 15.87 -4.40
C LYS A 97 -2.40 14.38 -4.15
N TYR A 98 -1.93 13.84 -3.03
CA TYR A 98 -2.26 12.47 -2.62
C TYR A 98 -3.76 12.32 -2.32
N ILE A 99 -4.39 13.33 -1.71
CA ILE A 99 -5.84 13.37 -1.50
C ILE A 99 -6.57 13.35 -2.83
N ASP A 100 -6.17 14.20 -3.79
CA ASP A 100 -6.76 14.23 -5.14
C ASP A 100 -6.64 12.86 -5.83
N TYR A 101 -5.47 12.22 -5.71
CA TYR A 101 -5.24 10.86 -6.21
C TYR A 101 -6.17 9.83 -5.57
N CYS A 102 -6.38 9.92 -4.25
CA CYS A 102 -7.29 9.03 -3.54
C CYS A 102 -8.75 9.27 -3.89
N GLN A 103 -9.14 10.50 -4.22
CA GLN A 103 -10.52 10.85 -4.60
C GLN A 103 -10.83 10.45 -6.04
N SER A 104 -9.83 10.50 -6.93
CA SER A 104 -9.96 10.18 -8.36
C SER A 104 -8.84 9.24 -8.83
N PRO A 105 -8.77 8.00 -8.31
CA PRO A 105 -7.72 7.07 -8.68
C PRO A 105 -7.92 6.56 -10.12
N PRO A 106 -6.84 6.12 -10.81
CA PRO A 106 -6.96 5.52 -12.12
C PRO A 106 -7.90 4.30 -12.11
N GLN A 107 -8.74 4.17 -13.16
CA GLN A 107 -9.79 3.14 -13.22
C GLN A 107 -9.26 1.71 -13.03
N ALA A 108 -8.06 1.43 -13.53
CA ALA A 108 -7.40 0.13 -13.40
C ALA A 108 -7.09 -0.24 -11.94
N LEU A 109 -7.06 0.73 -11.02
CA LEU A 109 -6.76 0.55 -9.60
C LEU A 109 -8.00 0.42 -8.72
N ILE A 110 -9.20 0.40 -9.33
CA ILE A 110 -10.47 0.27 -8.64
C ILE A 110 -10.97 -1.18 -8.76
N GLY A 111 -11.03 -1.87 -7.64
CA GLY A 111 -11.73 -3.13 -7.47
C GLY A 111 -13.17 -2.91 -7.01
N TYR A 112 -14.02 -3.93 -7.15
CA TYR A 112 -15.43 -3.88 -6.71
C TYR A 112 -15.80 -5.05 -5.79
N PHE A 113 -14.79 -5.74 -5.28
CA PHE A 113 -14.89 -6.86 -4.35
C PHE A 113 -13.69 -6.83 -3.42
N ASN A 114 -13.86 -7.34 -2.21
CA ASN A 114 -12.74 -7.59 -1.31
C ASN A 114 -11.93 -8.76 -1.84
N VAL A 115 -10.66 -8.51 -2.15
CA VAL A 115 -9.72 -9.49 -2.66
C VAL A 115 -8.52 -9.52 -1.72
N ALA A 116 -8.03 -10.71 -1.37
CA ALA A 116 -6.82 -10.83 -0.55
C ALA A 116 -5.61 -10.24 -1.30
N GLN A 117 -4.73 -9.51 -0.60
CA GLN A 117 -3.53 -8.92 -1.20
C GLN A 117 -2.54 -9.99 -1.70
N PHE A 118 -2.35 -11.06 -0.94
CA PHE A 118 -1.49 -12.19 -1.29
C PHE A 118 -2.31 -13.48 -1.36
N LYS A 119 -1.89 -14.41 -2.22
CA LYS A 119 -2.41 -15.79 -2.33
C LYS A 119 -1.35 -16.75 -1.83
N LEU A 120 -1.76 -17.78 -1.10
CA LEU A 120 -0.90 -18.91 -0.74
C LEU A 120 -0.99 -19.98 -1.83
N ASP A 121 0.14 -20.29 -2.46
CA ASP A 121 0.29 -21.51 -3.25
C ASP A 121 0.42 -22.70 -2.26
N LYS A 122 -0.54 -23.62 -2.32
CA LYS A 122 -0.58 -24.79 -1.42
C LYS A 122 0.47 -25.84 -1.77
N ALA A 123 0.96 -25.87 -3.01
CA ALA A 123 1.95 -26.84 -3.44
C ALA A 123 3.37 -26.44 -3.03
N THR A 124 3.70 -25.15 -3.14
CA THR A 124 5.03 -24.63 -2.77
C THR A 124 5.09 -24.06 -1.36
N GLY A 125 3.94 -23.69 -0.77
CA GLY A 125 3.86 -22.94 0.48
C GLY A 125 4.18 -21.45 0.33
N GLU A 126 4.43 -20.99 -0.90
CA GLU A 126 4.82 -19.61 -1.17
C GLU A 126 3.61 -18.67 -1.23
N ARG A 127 3.82 -17.42 -0.82
CA ARG A 127 2.79 -16.38 -0.92
C ARG A 127 3.12 -15.47 -2.10
N SER A 128 2.20 -15.29 -3.03
CA SER A 128 2.38 -14.44 -4.21
C SER A 128 1.39 -13.26 -4.22
N PRO A 129 1.78 -12.09 -4.76
CA PRO A 129 0.86 -10.98 -4.98
C PRO A 129 -0.37 -11.42 -5.77
N ASN A 130 -1.56 -11.04 -5.33
CA ASN A 130 -2.79 -11.43 -5.98
C ASN A 130 -3.07 -10.55 -7.22
N PRO A 131 -3.11 -11.12 -8.45
CA PRO A 131 -3.36 -10.38 -9.69
C PRO A 131 -4.64 -9.55 -9.70
N GLN A 132 -5.65 -9.99 -8.93
CA GLN A 132 -6.99 -9.39 -8.89
C GLN A 132 -7.10 -8.31 -7.80
N TRP A 133 -6.09 -8.14 -6.94
CA TRP A 133 -6.14 -7.15 -5.88
C TRP A 133 -6.01 -5.73 -6.44
N ARG A 134 -6.70 -4.79 -5.78
CA ARG A 134 -6.74 -3.37 -6.14
C ARG A 134 -6.74 -2.50 -4.87
N PRO A 135 -6.01 -1.37 -4.83
CA PRO A 135 -5.91 -0.53 -3.63
C PRO A 135 -7.19 0.27 -3.34
N PHE A 136 -8.01 0.56 -4.35
CA PHE A 136 -9.27 1.28 -4.18
C PHE A 136 -10.45 0.36 -4.37
N ILE A 137 -11.45 0.44 -3.48
CA ILE A 137 -12.67 -0.37 -3.55
C ILE A 137 -13.87 0.53 -3.87
N GLY A 138 -14.43 0.34 -5.06
CA GLY A 138 -15.69 0.94 -5.50
C GLY A 138 -16.91 0.17 -4.97
N LYS A 139 -18.09 0.76 -5.16
CA LYS A 139 -19.37 0.18 -4.73
C LYS A 139 -20.12 -0.44 -5.89
N LYS A 140 -20.95 -1.43 -5.59
CA LYS A 140 -21.93 -1.99 -6.51
C LYS A 140 -23.35 -1.76 -5.99
N TYR A 141 -24.26 -1.50 -6.91
CA TYR A 141 -25.68 -1.44 -6.63
C TYR A 141 -26.43 -2.26 -7.68
N LEU A 142 -27.20 -3.26 -7.23
CA LEU A 142 -27.93 -4.20 -8.10
C LEU A 142 -27.05 -4.81 -9.20
N GLY A 143 -25.83 -5.24 -8.85
CA GLY A 143 -24.87 -5.84 -9.76
C GLY A 143 -24.09 -4.86 -10.64
N LYS A 144 -24.48 -3.58 -10.70
CA LYS A 144 -23.80 -2.55 -11.49
C LYS A 144 -22.71 -1.85 -10.68
N CYS A 145 -21.53 -1.70 -11.29
CA CYS A 145 -20.45 -0.88 -10.74
C CYS A 145 -20.88 0.59 -10.72
N LEU A 146 -20.76 1.24 -9.56
CA LEU A 146 -20.98 2.67 -9.43
C LEU A 146 -19.66 3.43 -9.65
N PRO A 147 -19.72 4.74 -9.98
CA PRO A 147 -18.56 5.60 -9.92
C PRO A 147 -17.89 5.52 -8.55
N TYR A 148 -16.55 5.54 -8.54
CA TYR A 148 -15.81 5.54 -7.29
C TYR A 148 -16.11 6.81 -6.50
N GLN A 149 -16.27 6.64 -5.19
CA GLN A 149 -16.49 7.73 -4.24
C GLN A 149 -15.74 7.41 -2.96
N LEU A 150 -14.82 8.30 -2.59
CA LEU A 150 -14.18 8.29 -1.28
C LEU A 150 -15.04 9.12 -0.33
N SER A 151 -15.51 8.51 0.77
CA SER A 151 -16.27 9.25 1.78
C SER A 151 -15.35 10.11 2.66
N ASP A 152 -15.88 11.19 3.23
CA ASP A 152 -15.13 12.05 4.14
C ASP A 152 -14.56 11.30 5.35
N ASN A 153 -15.32 10.33 5.89
CA ASN A 153 -14.85 9.50 7.00
C ASN A 153 -13.68 8.60 6.57
N ALA A 154 -13.77 8.00 5.39
CA ALA A 154 -12.66 7.20 4.87
C ALA A 154 -11.42 8.08 4.64
N LEU A 155 -11.59 9.26 4.03
CA LEU A 155 -10.50 10.22 3.82
C LEU A 155 -9.85 10.66 5.15
N LYS A 156 -10.64 10.98 6.17
CA LYS A 156 -10.13 11.29 7.51
C LYS A 156 -9.32 10.15 8.10
N THR A 157 -9.79 8.91 7.95
CA THR A 157 -9.04 7.72 8.38
C THR A 157 -7.71 7.60 7.65
N LYS A 158 -7.68 7.78 6.32
CA LYS A 158 -6.45 7.75 5.52
C LYS A 158 -5.41 8.74 6.05
N ILE A 159 -5.81 10.01 6.22
CA ILE A 159 -4.92 11.07 6.72
C ILE A 159 -4.48 10.83 8.17
N ALA A 160 -5.38 10.35 9.03
CA ALA A 160 -5.03 10.02 10.41
C ALA A 160 -3.96 8.91 10.47
N ILE A 161 -4.07 7.88 9.63
CA ILE A 161 -3.07 6.82 9.54
C ILE A 161 -1.72 7.37 9.07
N LEU A 162 -1.70 8.20 8.02
CA LEU A 162 -0.45 8.83 7.56
C LEU A 162 0.16 9.70 8.66
N SER A 163 -0.66 10.46 9.38
CA SER A 163 -0.19 11.26 10.51
C SER A 163 0.43 10.40 11.61
N SER A 164 -0.17 9.24 11.94
CA SER A 164 0.44 8.27 12.88
C SER A 164 1.73 7.66 12.35
N PHE A 165 1.79 7.32 11.06
CA PHE A 165 3.00 6.78 10.43
C PHE A 165 4.16 7.79 10.48
N TYR A 166 3.92 9.05 10.13
CA TYR A 166 4.94 10.09 10.26
C TYR A 166 5.31 10.36 11.72
N GLY A 167 4.37 10.24 12.66
CA GLY A 167 4.67 10.27 14.09
C GLY A 167 5.66 9.19 14.50
N TYR A 168 5.50 7.97 13.97
CA TYR A 168 6.46 6.88 14.15
C TYR A 168 7.81 7.20 13.49
N LEU A 169 7.84 7.67 12.23
CA LEU A 169 9.11 8.03 11.58
C LEU A 169 9.87 9.13 12.33
N ILE A 170 9.16 10.06 12.97
CA ILE A 170 9.77 11.08 13.83
C ILE A 170 10.35 10.47 15.11
N SER A 171 9.66 9.51 15.74
CA SER A 171 10.19 8.84 16.94
C SER A 171 11.42 8.00 16.64
N GLU A 172 11.52 7.45 15.42
CA GLU A 172 12.71 6.75 14.93
C GLU A 172 13.81 7.70 14.39
N GLU A 173 13.65 9.02 14.57
CA GLU A 173 14.56 10.06 14.07
C GLU A 173 14.82 9.99 12.54
N TYR A 174 13.91 9.36 11.79
CA TYR A 174 14.04 9.16 10.35
C TYR A 174 13.57 10.38 9.54
N THR A 175 12.67 11.18 10.12
CA THR A 175 12.26 12.47 9.58
C THR A 175 11.93 13.44 10.71
N GLU A 176 11.94 14.73 10.41
CA GLU A 176 11.66 15.78 11.40
C GLU A 176 10.23 16.33 11.29
N ARG A 177 9.47 15.91 10.27
CA ARG A 177 8.21 16.58 9.89
C ARG A 177 7.10 15.58 9.59
N ASN A 178 5.89 15.98 9.97
CA ASN A 178 4.66 15.29 9.64
C ASN A 178 3.87 16.12 8.61
N PRO A 179 3.95 15.81 7.30
CA PRO A 179 3.24 16.57 6.28
C PRO A 179 1.72 16.33 6.27
N ALA A 180 1.23 15.29 6.96
CA ALA A 180 -0.19 14.96 7.09
C ALA A 180 -0.90 15.71 8.25
N GLN A 181 -0.13 16.38 9.12
CA GLN A 181 -0.62 17.37 10.08
C GLN A 181 -0.73 18.76 9.44
#